data_AF-A0A965LFP9-F1
#
_entry.id   AF-A0A965LFP9-F1
#
_cell.length_a   1.000
_cell.length_b   1.000
_cell.length_c   1.000
_cell.angle_alpha   90.00
_cell.angle_beta   90.00
_cell.angle_gamma   90.00
#
_symmetry.space_group_name_H-M   'P 1'
#
loop_
_entity.id
_entity.type
_entity.pdbx_description
1 polymer ?
#
loop_
_entity_poly.entity_id
_entity_poly.type
_entity_poly.pdbx_seq_one_letter_code
_entity_poly.pdbx_strand_id
1 'polypeptide(L)' 'MNYQVRTNDPKVAVMPETATDLAATNWALSGITVNSLGGTNVGGEMMERRSASVPLDGARGFLRLRVMQSP' A
#
# COMPACT_ATOMS: atom_id res chain seq x y z
N MET A 1 -4.61 -2.92 7.69
CA MET A 1 -3.15 -3.15 7.79
C MET A 1 -2.45 -1.82 7.91
N ASN A 2 -1.43 -1.69 8.76
CA ASN A 2 -0.59 -0.50 8.83
C ASN A 2 0.83 -0.86 8.37
N TYR A 3 1.47 0.04 7.62
CA TYR A 3 2.83 -0.12 7.14
C TYR A 3 3.56 1.23 7.11
N GLN A 4 4.88 1.17 6.98
CA GLN A 4 5.76 2.34 7.00
C GLN A 4 6.47 2.43 5.64
N VAL A 5 6.61 3.64 5.12
CA VAL A 5 7.30 3.91 3.86
C VAL A 5 8.34 5.01 4.06
N ARG A 6 9.50 4.87 3.43
CA ARG A 6 10.47 5.96 3.35
C ARG A 6 9.92 7.05 2.43
N THR A 7 9.92 8.28 2.91
CA THR A 7 9.53 9.47 2.13
C THR A 7 10.70 10.37 1.78
N ASN A 8 11.89 10.09 2.35
CA ASN A 8 13.11 10.85 2.12
C ASN A 8 13.92 10.35 0.91
N ASP A 9 13.57 9.20 0.33
CA ASP A 9 14.19 8.70 -0.90
C ASP A 9 13.19 8.76 -2.06
N PRO A 10 13.25 9.79 -2.92
CA PRO A 10 12.34 9.92 -4.06
C PRO A 10 12.55 8.83 -5.12
N LYS A 11 13.64 8.05 -5.05
CA LYS A 11 13.84 6.90 -5.94
C LYS A 11 13.01 5.69 -5.52
N VAL A 12 12.56 5.63 -4.26
CA VAL A 12 11.75 4.53 -3.72
C VAL A 12 10.28 4.91 -3.72
N ALA A 13 9.51 4.27 -4.59
CA ALA A 13 8.06 4.39 -4.63
C ALA A 13 7.41 3.13 -4.07
N VAL A 14 6.50 3.29 -3.10
CA VAL A 14 5.65 2.20 -2.60
C VAL A 14 4.22 2.44 -3.07
N MET A 15 3.74 1.55 -3.92
CA MET A 15 2.40 1.63 -4.52
C MET A 15 1.55 0.44 -4.11
N PRO A 16 0.27 0.65 -3.76
CA PRO A 16 -0.68 -0.45 -3.61
C PRO A 16 -1.01 -1.03 -4.99
N GLU A 17 -1.00 -2.36 -5.10
CA GLU A 17 -1.53 -3.12 -6.24
C GLU A 17 -2.80 -3.86 -5.78
N THR A 18 -3.86 -3.71 -6.55
CA THR A 18 -5.18 -4.31 -6.34
C THR A 18 -5.41 -5.50 -7.28
N ALA A 19 -6.52 -6.22 -7.08
CA ALA A 19 -6.95 -7.27 -8.02
C ALA A 19 -7.13 -6.76 -9.46
N THR A 20 -7.50 -5.48 -9.63
CA THR A 20 -7.64 -4.83 -10.93
C THR A 20 -6.29 -4.67 -11.63
N ASP A 21 -5.26 -4.30 -10.88
CA ASP A 21 -3.91 -4.06 -11.42
C ASP A 21 -3.23 -5.35 -11.88
N LEU A 22 -3.67 -6.50 -11.36
CA LEU A 22 -3.13 -7.83 -11.68
C LEU A 22 -4.05 -8.68 -12.56
N ALA A 23 -5.11 -8.08 -13.14
CA ALA A 23 -6.08 -8.77 -14.01
C ALA A 23 -6.65 -10.06 -13.38
N ALA A 24 -6.82 -10.09 -12.06
CA ALA A 24 -7.35 -11.26 -11.36
C ALA A 24 -8.87 -11.34 -11.58
N THR A 25 -9.32 -12.28 -12.41
CA THR A 25 -10.73 -12.39 -12.85
C THR A 25 -11.72 -12.88 -11.80
N ASN A 26 -11.25 -13.42 -10.67
CA ASN A 26 -12.09 -14.03 -9.62
C ASN A 26 -12.04 -13.28 -8.28
N TRP A 27 -11.53 -12.05 -8.25
CA TRP A 27 -11.30 -11.30 -7.02
C TRP A 27 -12.00 -9.94 -7.07
N ALA A 28 -12.46 -9.45 -5.91
CA ALA A 28 -13.10 -8.14 -5.78
C ALA A 28 -12.14 -7.03 -6.21
N LEU A 29 -12.62 -6.17 -7.11
CA LEU A 29 -11.82 -5.14 -7.79
C LEU A 29 -11.94 -3.76 -7.13
N SER A 30 -12.86 -3.57 -6.19
CA SER A 30 -13.27 -2.26 -5.67
C SER A 30 -13.07 -2.07 -4.17
N GLY A 31 -12.80 -0.83 -3.77
CA GLY A 31 -12.92 -0.37 -2.38
C GLY A 31 -11.65 -0.45 -1.53
N ILE A 32 -10.50 -0.80 -2.11
CA ILE A 32 -9.22 -0.71 -1.40
C ILE A 32 -8.88 0.77 -1.16
N THR A 33 -8.67 1.13 0.09
CA THR A 33 -8.29 2.50 0.47
C THR A 33 -6.93 2.50 1.14
N VAL A 34 -6.09 3.47 0.79
CA VAL A 34 -4.81 3.76 1.45
C VAL A 34 -4.85 5.17 1.98
N ASN A 35 -4.57 5.35 3.28
CA ASN A 35 -4.56 6.65 3.93
C ASN A 35 -3.19 6.91 4.56
N SER A 36 -2.72 8.16 4.47
CA SER A 36 -1.60 8.61 5.28
C SER A 36 -2.04 8.78 6.73
N LEU A 37 -1.23 8.29 7.66
CA LEU A 37 -1.38 8.45 9.11
C LEU A 37 -0.34 9.42 9.68
N GLY A 38 0.33 10.19 8.81
CA GLY A 38 1.41 11.11 9.17
C GLY A 38 2.77 10.45 9.35
N GLY A 39 3.74 11.26 9.76
CA GLY A 39 5.13 10.84 9.98
C GLY A 39 5.33 10.07 11.29
N THR A 40 6.35 9.22 11.32
CA THR A 40 6.82 8.50 12.50
C THR A 40 8.33 8.32 12.44
N ASN A 41 9.01 8.27 13.58
CA ASN A 41 10.43 7.92 13.64
C ASN A 41 10.58 6.42 13.92
N VAL A 42 11.39 5.72 13.12
CA VAL A 42 11.67 4.28 13.25
C VAL A 42 13.17 4.08 13.11
N GLY A 43 13.83 3.68 14.20
CA GLY A 43 15.28 3.45 14.19
C GLY A 43 16.11 4.69 13.85
N GLY A 44 15.61 5.90 14.15
CA GLY A 44 16.27 7.16 13.83
C GLY A 44 15.88 7.74 12.46
N GLU A 45 15.22 6.97 11.59
CA GLU A 45 14.74 7.43 10.29
C GLU A 45 13.31 7.97 10.37
N MET A 46 13.06 9.10 9.72
CA MET A 46 11.71 9.62 9.53
C MET A 46 11.02 8.86 8.40
N MET A 47 9.91 8.21 8.72
CA MET A 47 9.08 7.45 7.78
C MET A 47 7.66 8.00 7.77
N GLU A 48 6.91 7.75 6.70
CA GLU A 48 5.46 7.97 6.68
C GLU A 48 4.76 6.66 7.04
N ARG A 49 3.83 6.75 7.99
CA ARG A 49 2.95 5.64 8.33
C ARG A 49 1.71 5.71 7.47
N ARG A 50 1.31 4.59 6.88
CA ARG A 50 0.11 4.46 6.07
C ARG A 50 -0.79 3.35 6.61
N SER A 51 -2.10 3.54 6.49
CA SER A 51 -3.08 2.48 6.70
C SER A 51 -3.65 2.04 5.35
N ALA A 52 -3.94 0.77 5.22
CA ALA A 52 -4.69 0.24 4.11
C ALA A 52 -5.79 -0.70 4.58
N SER A 53 -6.92 -0.67 3.89
CA SER A 53 -8.07 -1.54 4.13
C SER A 53 -8.55 -2.15 2.83
N VAL A 54 -8.93 -3.42 2.93
CA VAL A 54 -9.64 -4.17 1.89
C VAL A 54 -11.02 -4.46 2.48
N PRO A 55 -12.11 -3.94 1.91
CA PRO A 55 -13.45 -4.24 2.41
C PRO A 55 -13.76 -5.72 2.18
N LEU A 56 -14.51 -6.30 3.12
CA LEU A 56 -15.07 -7.64 2.98
C LEU A 56 -16.50 -7.48 2.45
N ASP A 57 -16.66 -7.50 1.14
CA ASP A 57 -17.95 -7.34 0.45
C ASP A 57 -18.56 -8.68 0.00
N GLY A 58 -18.09 -9.78 0.58
CA GLY A 58 -18.53 -11.15 0.24
C GLY A 58 -17.72 -11.80 -0.89
N ALA A 59 -16.80 -11.07 -1.53
CA ALA A 59 -15.85 -11.62 -2.49
C ALA A 59 -14.41 -11.66 -1.93
N ARG A 60 -13.54 -12.45 -2.55
CA ARG A 60 -12.11 -12.53 -2.17
C ARG A 60 -11.39 -11.28 -2.68
N GLY A 61 -10.75 -10.52 -1.81
CA GLY A 61 -9.89 -9.39 -2.16
C GLY A 61 -8.45 -9.61 -1.69
N PHE A 62 -7.47 -9.01 -2.37
CA PHE A 62 -6.11 -8.87 -1.84
C PHE A 62 -5.64 -7.42 -1.99
N LEU A 63 -4.70 -7.05 -1.14
CA LEU A 63 -3.86 -5.88 -1.32
C LEU A 63 -2.41 -6.36 -1.35
N ARG A 64 -1.68 -5.96 -2.39
CA ARG A 64 -0.23 -6.16 -2.48
C ARG A 64 0.45 -4.80 -2.41
N LEU A 65 1.61 -4.74 -1.78
CA LEU A 65 2.48 -3.56 -1.83
C LEU A 65 3.61 -3.85 -2.82
N ARG A 66 3.77 -3.00 -3.83
CA ARG A 66 4.89 -3.04 -4.75
C ARG A 66 5.85 -1.91 -4.39
N VAL A 67 7.12 -2.29 -4.24
CA VAL A 67 8.23 -1.34 -4.05
C VAL A 67 8.98 -1.25 -5.37
N MET A 68 9.13 -0.04 -5.89
CA MET A 68 9.93 0.24 -7.07
C MET A 68 11.07 1.16 -6.67
N GLN A 69 12.28 0.83 -7.13
CA GLN A 69 13.43 1.70 -7.02
C GLN A 69 13.86 2.08 -8.44
N SER A 70 13.81 3.36 -8.77
CA SER A 70 14.39 3.83 -10.04
C SER A 70 15.92 3.84 -9.91
N PRO A 71 16.68 3.28 -10.87
CA PRO A 71 18.15 3.34 -10.87
C PRO A 71 18.69 4.77 -10.66
#